data_AF-A0A1A0IKW2-F1
#
_entry.id   AF-A0A1A0IKW2-F1
#
_cell.length_a   1.000
_cell.length_b   1.000
_cell.length_c   1.000
_cell.angle_alpha   90.00
_cell.angle_beta   90.00
_cell.angle_gamma   90.00
#
_symmetry.space_group_name_H-M   'P 1'
#
loop_
_entity.id
_entity.type
_entity.pdbx_description
1 polymer ?
#
loop_
_entity_poly.entity_id
_entity_poly.type
_entity_poly.pdbx_seq_one_letter_code
_entity_poly.pdbx_strand_id
1 'polypeptide(L)'
;MCDLIANPNTNTSEPVVVLKGSVNCAAALAVARDYLAAIQRGEPEGQGQFATIRGWGCTWPYVPGRSHADSYLECTDPTGDNSVRIGN
;
A
#
# COMPACT_ATOMS: atom_id res chain seq x y z
N MET A 1 -1.02 10.39 -9.25
CA MET A 1 -2.20 9.78 -8.58
C MET A 1 -2.94 8.95 -9.62
N CYS A 2 -3.46 7.78 -9.22
CA CYS A 2 -4.15 6.84 -10.11
C CYS A 2 -5.67 6.84 -9.92
N ASP A 3 -6.16 6.50 -8.72
CA ASP A 3 -7.59 6.52 -8.37
C ASP A 3 -7.75 6.46 -6.83
N LEU A 4 -9.00 6.49 -6.34
CA LEU A 4 -9.36 6.21 -4.95
C LEU A 4 -9.79 4.73 -4.80
N ILE A 5 -9.38 4.07 -3.72
CA ILE A 5 -9.84 2.71 -3.37
C ILE A 5 -10.26 2.62 -1.90
N ALA A 6 -11.26 1.80 -1.59
CA ALA A 6 -11.73 1.61 -0.22
C ALA A 6 -10.67 0.92 0.64
N ASN A 7 -10.33 1.52 1.79
CA ASN A 7 -9.36 1.00 2.75
C ASN A 7 -10.05 0.44 4.01
N PRO A 8 -9.96 -0.88 4.27
CA PRO A 8 -10.59 -1.50 5.43
C PRO A 8 -9.99 -1.06 6.77
N ASN A 9 -8.76 -0.53 6.79
CA ASN A 9 -8.14 -0.02 8.02
C ASN A 9 -8.76 1.31 8.47
N THR A 10 -9.24 2.14 7.54
CA THR A 10 -9.74 3.49 7.82
C THR A 10 -11.24 3.66 7.57
N ASN A 11 -11.89 2.70 6.90
CA ASN A 11 -13.27 2.79 6.40
C ASN A 11 -13.51 4.00 5.49
N THR A 12 -12.47 4.48 4.81
CA THR A 12 -12.52 5.60 3.86
C THR A 12 -11.98 5.16 2.49
N SER A 13 -12.27 5.95 1.45
CA SER A 13 -11.59 5.79 0.16
C SER A 13 -10.28 6.58 0.17
N GLU A 14 -9.18 5.89 -0.08
CA GLU A 14 -7.83 6.42 -0.01
C GLU A 14 -7.18 6.50 -1.41
N PRO A 15 -6.37 7.55 -1.69
CA PRO A 15 -5.70 7.69 -2.97
C PRO A 15 -4.59 6.64 -3.16
N VAL A 16 -4.52 6.09 -4.36
CA VAL A 16 -3.37 5.31 -4.84
C VAL A 16 -2.47 6.21 -5.67
N VAL A 17 -1.20 6.31 -5.27
CA VAL A 17 -0.20 7.18 -5.91
C VAL A 17 1.05 6.38 -6.20
N VAL A 18 1.58 6.48 -7.42
CA VAL A 18 2.95 6.04 -7.72
C VAL A 18 3.90 6.98 -6.99
N LEU A 19 4.55 6.48 -5.94
CA LEU A 19 5.41 7.25 -5.06
C LEU A 19 6.82 7.38 -5.66
N LYS A 20 7.33 6.30 -6.26
CA LYS A 20 8.63 6.24 -6.93
C LYS A 20 8.52 5.46 -8.24
N GLY A 21 9.31 5.86 -9.24
CA GLY A 21 9.48 5.13 -10.49
C GLY A 21 8.37 5.36 -11.51
N SER A 22 8.18 4.39 -12.41
CA SER A 22 7.23 4.47 -13.54
C SER A 22 6.34 3.23 -13.57
N VAL A 23 5.26 3.27 -12.79
CA VAL A 23 4.27 2.19 -12.69
C VAL A 23 3.00 2.59 -13.42
N ASN A 24 2.50 1.72 -14.30
CA ASN A 24 1.18 1.95 -14.92
C ASN A 24 0.09 1.91 -13.84
N CYS A 25 -0.86 2.84 -13.89
CA CYS A 25 -1.93 2.92 -12.89
C CYS A 25 -2.77 1.64 -12.75
N ALA A 26 -2.97 0.86 -13.81
CA ALA A 26 -3.63 -0.45 -13.70
C ALA A 26 -2.86 -1.41 -12.79
N ALA A 27 -1.52 -1.43 -12.89
CA ALA A 27 -0.67 -2.25 -12.03
C ALA A 27 -0.64 -1.73 -10.59
N ALA A 28 -0.54 -0.40 -10.41
CA ALA A 28 -0.57 0.23 -9.09
C ALA A 28 -1.89 -0.03 -8.36
N LEU A 29 -3.02 0.06 -9.06
CA LEU A 29 -4.33 -0.25 -8.50
C LEU A 29 -4.50 -1.74 -8.20
N ALA A 30 -3.93 -2.62 -9.02
CA ALA A 30 -4.02 -4.06 -8.80
C ALA A 30 -3.26 -4.50 -7.54
N VAL A 31 -2.01 -4.05 -7.37
CA VAL A 31 -1.24 -4.37 -6.14
C VAL A 31 -1.91 -3.78 -4.90
N ALA A 32 -2.43 -2.56 -5.00
CA ALA A 32 -3.09 -1.90 -3.88
C ALA A 32 -4.38 -2.61 -3.45
N ARG A 33 -5.25 -2.99 -4.40
CA ARG A 33 -6.49 -3.73 -4.12
C ARG A 33 -6.21 -5.10 -3.51
N ASP A 34 -5.25 -5.82 -4.06
CA ASP A 34 -4.90 -7.16 -3.57
C ASP A 34 -4.30 -7.08 -2.16
N TYR A 35 -3.51 -6.04 -1.86
CA TYR A 35 -2.98 -5.81 -0.51
C TYR A 35 -4.08 -5.49 0.50
N LEU A 36 -4.98 -4.55 0.20
CA LEU A 36 -6.10 -4.24 1.10
C LEU A 36 -7.04 -5.43 1.31
N ALA A 37 -7.23 -6.27 0.29
CA ALA A 37 -7.98 -7.51 0.43
C ALA A 37 -7.26 -8.52 1.35
N ALA A 38 -5.93 -8.60 1.30
CA ALA A 38 -5.14 -9.43 2.21
C ALA A 38 -5.27 -8.95 3.67
N ILE A 39 -5.21 -7.63 3.89
CA ILE A 39 -5.44 -6.99 5.19
C ILE A 39 -6.81 -7.38 5.74
N GLN A 40 -7.86 -7.28 4.92
CA GLN A 40 -9.21 -7.65 5.33
C GLN A 40 -9.33 -9.13 5.74
N ARG A 41 -8.50 -10.01 5.17
CA ARG A 41 -8.43 -11.45 5.53
C ARG A 41 -7.53 -11.74 6.73
N GLY A 42 -6.81 -10.74 7.25
CA GLY A 42 -5.87 -10.90 8.35
C GLY A 42 -4.59 -11.67 7.97
N GLU A 43 -4.20 -11.64 6.70
CA GLU A 43 -3.00 -12.33 6.19
C GLU A 43 -1.68 -11.62 6.49
N PRO A 44 -1.57 -10.27 6.47
CA PRO A 44 -0.29 -9.60 6.68
C PRO A 44 0.26 -9.76 8.09
N GLU A 45 1.58 -9.81 8.19
CA GLU A 45 2.28 -10.16 9.42
C GLU A 45 2.57 -8.95 10.31
N GLY A 46 2.30 -9.10 11.61
CA GLY A 46 2.70 -8.15 12.65
C GLY A 46 2.07 -6.77 12.54
N GLN A 47 2.58 -5.82 13.32
CA GLN A 47 2.06 -4.46 13.36
C GLN A 47 2.32 -3.68 12.07
N GLY A 48 3.40 -4.01 11.35
CA GLY A 48 3.74 -3.39 10.07
C GLY A 48 2.98 -3.98 8.88
N GLN A 49 2.01 -4.87 9.11
CA GLN A 49 1.18 -5.52 8.09
C GLN A 49 1.99 -5.99 6.88
N PHE A 50 3.07 -6.73 7.12
CA PHE A 50 3.98 -7.15 6.06
C PHE A 50 3.34 -8.24 5.20
N ALA A 51 3.33 -8.06 3.88
CA ALA A 51 2.82 -9.06 2.94
C ALA A 51 3.55 -9.00 1.60
N THR A 52 3.62 -10.14 0.89
CA THR A 52 4.08 -10.16 -0.50
C THR A 52 2.88 -10.24 -1.44
N ILE A 53 2.66 -9.20 -2.25
CA ILE A 53 1.51 -9.09 -3.16
C ILE A 53 2.02 -8.96 -4.59
N ARG A 54 1.72 -9.95 -5.45
CA ARG A 54 2.22 -9.98 -6.84
C ARG A 54 3.76 -9.85 -6.94
N GLY A 55 4.48 -10.32 -5.92
CA GLY A 55 5.93 -10.17 -5.79
C GLY A 55 6.40 -8.84 -5.19
N TRP A 56 5.51 -7.89 -4.92
CA TRP A 56 5.84 -6.62 -4.25
C TRP A 56 5.82 -6.80 -2.74
N GLY A 57 6.79 -6.22 -2.05
CA GLY A 57 6.77 -6.13 -0.59
C GLY A 57 5.85 -5.00 -0.17
N CYS A 58 4.74 -5.32 0.49
CA CYS A 58 3.77 -4.37 1.01
C CYS A 58 3.84 -4.28 2.53
N THR A 59 3.67 -3.08 3.06
CA THR A 59 3.79 -2.79 4.49
C THR A 59 3.01 -1.52 4.87
N TRP A 60 2.72 -1.42 6.16
CA TRP A 60 2.39 -0.19 6.86
C TRP A 60 3.68 0.41 7.46
N PRO A 61 4.39 1.31 6.74
CA PRO A 61 5.66 1.85 7.20
C PRO A 61 5.50 2.80 8.40
N TYR A 62 6.55 2.81 9.24
CA TYR A 62 6.74 3.87 10.22
C TYR A 62 7.31 5.12 9.53
N VAL A 63 6.48 6.16 9.37
CA VAL A 63 6.89 7.42 8.75
C VAL A 63 7.36 8.40 9.83
N PRO A 64 8.62 8.89 9.79
CA PRO A 64 9.12 9.83 10.79
C PRO A 64 8.22 11.08 10.91
N GLY A 65 7.89 11.45 12.14
CA GLY A 65 7.05 12.62 12.42
C GLY A 65 5.55 12.40 12.22
N ARG A 66 5.10 11.16 11.98
CA ARG A 66 3.68 10.79 11.91
C ARG A 66 3.33 9.72 12.92
N SER A 67 2.09 9.74 13.39
CA SER A 67 1.56 8.60 14.15
C SER A 67 1.41 7.40 13.22
N HIS A 68 1.48 6.19 13.77
CA HIS A 68 1.28 4.99 12.96
C HIS A 68 -0.12 4.97 12.32
N ALA A 69 -1.14 5.50 12.99
CA ALA A 69 -2.50 5.62 12.44
C ALA A 69 -2.58 6.60 11.25
N ASP A 70 -1.69 7.59 11.19
CA ASP A 70 -1.61 8.59 10.12
C ASP A 70 -0.54 8.23 9.05
N SER A 71 0.08 7.05 9.15
CA SER A 71 0.96 6.53 8.12
C SER A 71 0.14 5.98 6.96
N TYR A 72 0.61 6.25 5.74
CA TYR A 72 0.13 5.56 4.54
C TYR A 72 0.61 4.11 4.50
N LEU A 73 -0.01 3.31 3.64
CA LEU A 73 0.49 1.99 3.26
C LEU A 73 1.38 2.10 2.02
N GLU A 74 2.38 1.23 1.89
CA GLU A 74 3.32 1.24 0.77
C GLU A 74 3.54 -0.17 0.24
N CYS A 75 3.63 -0.30 -1.10
CA CYS A 75 4.10 -1.50 -1.78
C CYS A 75 5.29 -1.15 -2.65
N THR A 76 6.38 -1.89 -2.50
CA THR A 76 7.64 -1.68 -3.23
C THR A 76 7.99 -2.92 -4.04
N ASP A 77 8.43 -2.71 -5.28
CA ASP A 77 8.80 -3.82 -6.16
C ASP A 77 10.12 -4.50 -5.72
N PRO A 78 10.43 -5.70 -6.23
CA PRO A 78 11.63 -6.43 -5.82
C PRO A 78 12.96 -5.69 -6.04
N THR A 79 13.02 -4.76 -6.98
CA THR A 79 14.24 -3.98 -7.25
C THR A 79 14.35 -2.75 -6.34
N GLY A 80 13.24 -2.32 -5.74
CA GLY A 80 13.17 -1.09 -4.95
C GLY A 80 13.10 0.17 -5.80
N ASP A 81 12.98 0.05 -7.12
CA ASP A 81 12.94 1.20 -8.04
C ASP A 81 11.54 1.79 -8.17
N ASN A 82 10.51 0.98 -7.89
CA ASN A 82 9.13 1.40 -7.98
C ASN A 82 8.43 1.22 -6.64
N SER A 83 7.63 2.22 -6.25
CA SER A 83 6.75 2.10 -5.09
C SER A 83 5.40 2.76 -5.29
N VAL A 84 4.40 2.18 -4.65
CA VAL A 84 3.00 2.61 -4.68
C VAL A 84 2.57 2.92 -3.26
N ARG A 85 2.02 4.10 -3.06
CA ARG A 85 1.42 4.55 -1.80
C ARG A 85 -0.10 4.41 -1.85
N ILE A 86 -0.69 3.96 -0.75
CA ILE A 86 -2.14 3.93 -0.52
C ILE A 86 -2.44 4.77 0.73
N GLY A 87 -3.23 5.82 0.55
CA GLY A 87 -3.46 6.81 1.61
C GLY A 87 -2.46 7.96 1.58
N ASN A 88 -2.53 8.81 2.61
CA ASN A 88 -1.74 10.03 2.70
C ASN A 88 -0.62 9.95 3.73
#